data_AF-A0A811R950-F1
#
_entry.id   AF-A0A811R950-F1
#
_cell.length_a   1.000
_cell.length_b   1.000
_cell.length_c   1.000
_cell.angle_alpha   90.00
_cell.angle_beta   90.00
_cell.angle_gamma   90.00
#
_symmetry.space_group_name_H-M   'P 1'
#
loop_
_entity.id
_entity.type
_entity.pdbx_description
1 polymer ?
#
loop_
_entity_poly.entity_id
_entity_poly.type
_entity_poly.pdbx_seq_one_letter_code
_entity_poly.pdbx_strand_id
1 'polypeptide(L)'
;MGQPSEAAPALPDVEDLDRMVASDAPFARKFHEDDPVLDKIDEEILGRGVDMPTPGGWCAGTRENGSDPCTVIANTSLLQPGRGAVRLQRLITSLLSEEKFHPRQCK
;
A
#
# COMPACT_ATOMS: atom_id res chain seq x y z
N MET A 1 7.61 4.48 39.88
CA MET A 1 8.34 5.06 38.73
C MET A 1 7.81 4.38 37.49
N GLY A 2 6.78 4.96 36.84
CA GLY A 2 6.17 4.37 35.66
C GLY A 2 7.15 4.42 34.48
N GLN A 3 7.16 3.36 33.67
CA GLN A 3 7.89 3.33 32.39
C GLN A 3 7.50 4.56 31.57
N PRO A 4 8.45 5.22 30.87
CA PRO A 4 8.12 6.26 29.91
C PRO A 4 7.10 5.70 28.91
N SER A 5 5.97 6.38 28.74
CA SER A 5 5.01 6.06 27.70
C SER A 5 5.73 6.08 26.36
N GLU A 6 5.63 4.98 25.62
CA GLU A 6 6.12 4.87 24.25
C GLU A 6 5.60 6.07 23.46
N ALA A 7 6.51 6.98 23.08
CA ALA A 7 6.14 8.13 22.27
C ALA A 7 5.49 7.61 20.99
N ALA A 8 4.37 8.20 20.59
CA ALA A 8 3.73 7.83 19.33
C ALA A 8 4.77 7.95 18.20
N PRO A 9 4.81 7.00 17.25
CA PRO A 9 5.73 7.07 16.12
C PRO A 9 5.63 8.43 15.44
N ALA A 10 6.78 8.97 15.00
CA ALA A 10 6.81 10.16 14.16
C ALA A 10 5.94 9.97 12.92
N LEU A 11 5.39 11.07 12.41
CA LEU A 11 4.59 11.04 11.19
C LEU A 11 5.52 10.82 10.00
N PRO A 12 5.19 9.86 9.10
CA PRO A 12 5.96 9.68 7.88
C PRO A 12 5.80 10.91 6.98
N ASP A 13 6.88 11.31 6.34
CA ASP A 13 6.88 12.32 5.29
C ASP A 13 7.25 11.69 3.93
N VAL A 14 7.46 12.54 2.93
CA VAL A 14 7.83 12.12 1.58
C VAL A 14 9.18 11.38 1.54
N GLU A 15 10.12 11.73 2.42
CA GLU A 15 11.47 11.13 2.47
C GLU A 15 11.42 9.69 3.01
N ASP A 16 10.39 9.35 3.78
CA ASP A 16 10.18 8.02 4.33
C ASP A 16 9.46 7.06 3.36
N LEU A 17 8.89 7.54 2.25
CA LEU A 17 8.07 6.74 1.33
C LEU A 17 8.80 5.48 0.83
N ASP A 18 10.04 5.62 0.37
CA ASP A 18 10.83 4.49 -0.13
C ASP A 18 11.05 3.42 0.95
N ARG A 19 11.30 3.85 2.19
CA ARG A 19 11.47 2.95 3.34
C ARG A 19 10.17 2.26 3.70
N MET A 20 9.05 2.99 3.67
CA MET A 20 7.72 2.44 3.90
C MET A 20 7.41 1.34 2.89
N VAL A 21 7.66 1.59 1.61
CA VAL A 21 7.43 0.63 0.52
C VAL A 21 8.36 -0.58 0.65
N ALA A 22 9.63 -0.36 0.96
CA ALA A 22 10.62 -1.43 1.10
C ALA A 22 10.36 -2.36 2.29
N SER A 23 9.60 -1.91 3.30
CA SER A 23 9.26 -2.71 4.47
C SER A 23 8.29 -3.87 4.18
N ASP A 24 7.63 -3.86 3.01
CA ASP A 24 6.50 -4.72 2.66
C ASP A 24 5.30 -4.65 3.63
N ALA A 25 5.31 -3.75 4.60
CA ALA A 25 4.21 -3.61 5.54
C ALA A 25 2.92 -3.23 4.79
N PRO A 26 1.79 -3.90 5.07
CA PRO A 26 0.54 -3.66 4.35
C PRO A 26 -0.15 -2.36 4.78
N PHE A 27 0.25 -1.79 5.92
CA PHE A 27 -0.34 -0.58 6.49
C PHE A 27 0.75 0.35 7.00
N ALA A 28 0.50 1.66 6.90
CA ALA A 28 1.29 2.70 7.51
C ALA A 28 0.39 3.67 8.27
N ARG A 29 0.92 4.30 9.31
CA ARG A 29 0.24 5.33 10.09
C ARG A 29 1.27 6.19 10.85
N LYS A 30 0.93 7.42 11.24
CA LYS A 30 -0.28 8.19 10.89
C LYS A 30 0.06 9.20 9.80
N PHE A 31 -0.93 9.63 9.03
CA PHE A 31 -0.77 10.73 8.08
C PHE A 31 -1.60 11.92 8.56
N HIS A 32 -1.14 13.13 8.27
CA HIS A 32 -2.02 14.30 8.35
C HIS A 32 -2.99 14.31 7.17
N GLU A 33 -4.12 14.99 7.35
CA GLU A 33 -4.96 15.38 6.21
C GLU A 33 -4.12 16.27 5.28
N ASP A 34 -4.27 16.07 3.97
CA ASP A 34 -3.54 16.80 2.92
C ASP A 34 -2.00 16.72 3.00
N ASP A 35 -1.46 15.68 3.63
CA ASP A 35 -0.01 15.45 3.68
C ASP A 35 0.54 15.14 2.27
N PRO A 36 1.60 15.83 1.80
CA PRO A 36 2.19 15.58 0.48
C PRO A 36 2.61 14.13 0.21
N VAL A 37 2.88 13.34 1.25
CA VAL A 37 3.15 11.91 1.08
C VAL A 37 1.93 11.13 0.58
N LEU A 38 0.71 11.60 0.84
CA LEU A 38 -0.53 10.99 0.35
C LEU A 38 -0.66 11.14 -1.16
N ASP A 39 -0.33 12.32 -1.71
CA ASP A 39 -0.28 12.54 -3.16
C ASP A 39 0.72 11.58 -3.83
N LYS A 40 1.85 11.37 -3.17
CA LYS A 40 2.87 10.42 -3.64
C LYS A 40 2.43 8.97 -3.57
N ILE A 41 1.69 8.58 -2.53
CA ILE A 41 1.07 7.26 -2.44
C ILE A 41 0.05 7.07 -3.58
N ASP A 42 -0.77 8.09 -3.85
CA ASP A 42 -1.75 8.06 -4.92
C ASP A 42 -1.11 7.86 -6.30
N GLU A 43 -0.07 8.64 -6.60
CA GLU A 43 0.66 8.58 -7.87
C GLU A 43 1.45 7.27 -8.02
N GLU A 44 2.31 6.94 -7.05
CA GLU A 44 3.36 5.93 -7.24
C GLU A 44 2.90 4.51 -6.83
N ILE A 45 2.02 4.42 -5.83
CA ILE A 45 1.57 3.15 -5.27
C ILE A 45 0.22 2.74 -5.84
N LEU A 46 -0.75 3.66 -5.84
CA LEU A 46 -2.10 3.40 -6.31
C LEU A 46 -2.25 3.65 -7.81
N GLY A 47 -1.38 4.47 -8.41
CA GLY A 47 -1.42 4.79 -9.83
C GLY A 47 -2.71 5.51 -10.21
N ARG A 48 -3.21 6.39 -9.34
CA ARG A 48 -4.45 7.15 -9.54
C ARG A 48 -4.15 8.64 -9.61
N GLY A 49 -4.92 9.35 -10.43
CA GLY A 49 -4.90 10.81 -10.45
C GLY A 49 -5.70 11.41 -9.30
N VAL A 50 -5.58 12.73 -9.14
CA VAL A 50 -6.39 13.52 -8.19
C VAL A 50 -7.88 13.22 -8.43
N ASP A 51 -8.61 12.98 -7.35
CA ASP A 51 -10.05 12.65 -7.36
C ASP A 51 -10.46 11.40 -8.16
N MET A 52 -9.51 10.57 -8.59
CA MET A 52 -9.80 9.35 -9.32
C MET A 52 -9.80 8.13 -8.40
N PRO A 53 -10.67 7.13 -8.64
CA PRO A 53 -10.59 5.85 -7.95
C PRO A 53 -9.30 5.12 -8.32
N THR A 54 -8.78 4.31 -7.40
CA THR A 54 -7.64 3.42 -7.69
C THR A 54 -7.99 2.43 -8.80
N PRO A 55 -7.21 2.40 -9.91
CA PRO A 55 -7.42 1.41 -10.96
C PRO A 55 -7.22 -0.02 -10.45
N GLY A 56 -8.11 -0.93 -10.85
CA GLY A 56 -8.06 -2.34 -10.47
C GLY A 56 -8.29 -3.28 -11.64
N GLY A 57 -8.50 -4.57 -11.34
CA GLY A 57 -8.81 -5.59 -12.36
C GLY A 57 -10.12 -5.33 -13.11
N TRP A 58 -10.98 -4.46 -12.59
CA TRP A 58 -12.22 -4.03 -13.23
C TRP A 58 -12.05 -2.94 -14.30
N CYS A 59 -10.88 -2.31 -14.42
CA CYS A 59 -10.63 -1.28 -15.43
C CYS A 59 -10.21 -1.96 -16.75
N ALA A 60 -11.12 -1.99 -17.72
CA ALA A 60 -10.98 -2.72 -18.99
C ALA A 60 -10.73 -1.81 -20.20
N GLY A 61 -10.65 -0.50 -20.00
CA GLY A 61 -10.23 0.45 -21.02
C GLY A 61 -8.74 0.33 -21.35
N THR A 62 -8.34 0.87 -22.50
CA THR A 62 -6.93 0.91 -22.88
C THR A 62 -6.23 2.10 -22.23
N ARG A 63 -4.90 2.03 -22.13
CA ARG A 63 -4.03 3.17 -21.73
C ARG A 63 -3.46 3.91 -22.95
N GLU A 64 -4.03 3.71 -24.13
CA GLU A 64 -3.53 4.30 -25.37
C GLU A 64 -3.65 5.82 -25.32
N ASN A 65 -2.60 6.52 -25.72
CA ASN A 65 -2.55 8.00 -25.67
C ASN A 65 -2.86 8.60 -24.29
N GLY A 66 -2.59 7.86 -23.20
CA GLY A 66 -2.85 8.33 -21.84
C GLY A 66 -4.31 8.32 -21.43
N SER A 67 -5.18 7.59 -22.14
CA SER A 67 -6.56 7.39 -21.73
C SER A 67 -6.65 6.68 -20.37
N ASP A 68 -7.64 7.08 -19.57
CA ASP A 68 -7.94 6.41 -18.31
C ASP A 68 -8.54 5.02 -18.58
N PRO A 69 -7.89 3.92 -18.13
CA PRO A 69 -8.38 2.56 -18.32
C PRO A 69 -9.69 2.29 -17.56
N CYS A 70 -10.06 3.12 -16.58
CA CYS A 70 -11.27 2.95 -15.79
C CYS A 70 -12.50 3.64 -16.40
N THR A 71 -12.38 4.23 -17.59
CA THR A 71 -13.51 4.72 -18.40
C THR A 71 -14.45 3.60 -18.86
N VAL A 72 -13.93 2.37 -18.97
CA VAL A 72 -14.71 1.16 -19.24
C VAL A 72 -14.56 0.21 -18.05
N ILE A 73 -15.67 -0.05 -17.38
CA ILE A 73 -15.72 -0.95 -16.22
C ILE A 73 -16.21 -2.32 -16.67
N ALA A 74 -15.43 -3.35 -16.38
CA ALA A 74 -15.78 -4.74 -16.61
C ALA A 74 -16.29 -5.40 -15.31
N ASN A 75 -16.09 -6.71 -15.17
CA ASN A 75 -16.50 -7.45 -13.99
C ASN A 75 -15.78 -6.92 -12.73
N THR A 76 -16.54 -6.33 -11.81
CA THR A 76 -16.04 -5.78 -10.55
C THR A 76 -15.53 -6.85 -9.58
N SER A 77 -15.88 -8.12 -9.80
CA SER A 77 -15.37 -9.26 -9.05
C SER A 77 -14.03 -9.79 -9.58
N LEU A 78 -13.53 -9.27 -10.70
CA LEU A 78 -12.24 -9.69 -11.25
C LEU A 78 -11.09 -9.15 -10.38
N LEU A 79 -10.41 -10.06 -9.68
CA LEU A 79 -9.21 -9.74 -8.92
C LEU A 79 -7.97 -9.97 -9.78
N GLN A 80 -7.26 -8.89 -10.10
CA GLN A 80 -5.98 -8.96 -10.81
C GLN A 80 -4.85 -8.51 -9.86
N PRO A 81 -3.93 -9.41 -9.47
CA PRO A 81 -2.81 -9.06 -8.60
C PRO A 81 -1.91 -7.98 -9.22
N GLY A 82 -1.69 -6.89 -8.49
CA GLY A 82 -0.72 -5.84 -8.83
C GLY A 82 0.58 -5.92 -8.03
N ARG A 83 1.45 -4.92 -8.17
CA ARG A 83 2.73 -4.83 -7.43
C ARG A 83 2.54 -4.92 -5.91
N GLY A 84 1.48 -4.30 -5.38
CA GLY A 84 1.13 -4.39 -3.96
C GLY A 84 0.81 -5.80 -3.49
N ALA A 85 0.10 -6.59 -4.31
CA ALA A 85 -0.21 -7.99 -4.00
C ALA A 85 1.06 -8.86 -3.96
N VAL A 86 2.04 -8.58 -4.81
CA VAL A 86 3.34 -9.26 -4.80
C VAL A 86 4.11 -8.96 -3.50
N ARG A 87 4.15 -7.70 -3.06
CA ARG A 87 4.75 -7.32 -1.77
C ARG A 87 4.08 -8.02 -0.59
N LEU A 88 2.74 -8.03 -0.58
CA LEU A 88 1.95 -8.71 0.46
C LEU A 88 2.22 -10.22 0.48
N GLN A 89 2.27 -10.86 -0.69
CA GLN A 89 2.60 -12.27 -0.80
C GLN A 89 3.97 -12.56 -0.20
N ARG A 90 5.00 -11.77 -0.53
CA ARG A 90 6.35 -11.92 0.01
C ARG A 90 6.36 -11.81 1.53
N LEU A 91 5.65 -10.84 2.09
CA LEU A 91 5.50 -10.68 3.54
C LEU A 91 4.84 -11.91 4.17
N ILE A 92 3.68 -12.33 3.66
CA ILE A 92 2.93 -13.48 4.21
C ILE A 92 3.78 -14.75 4.14
N THR A 93 4.39 -15.05 2.99
CA THR A 93 5.28 -16.20 2.84
C THR A 93 6.43 -16.16 3.83
N SER A 94 7.03 -14.98 4.07
CA SER A 94 8.08 -14.87 5.08
C SER A 94 7.55 -15.03 6.51
N LEU A 95 6.36 -14.52 6.84
CA LEU A 95 5.81 -14.64 8.20
C LEU A 95 5.41 -16.07 8.54
N LEU A 96 4.99 -16.83 7.54
CA LEU A 96 4.56 -18.22 7.67
C LEU A 96 5.71 -19.24 7.48
N SER A 97 6.96 -18.78 7.29
CA SER A 97 8.09 -19.70 7.20
C SER A 97 8.34 -20.37 8.56
N GLU A 98 8.75 -21.64 8.56
CA GLU A 98 8.97 -22.43 9.80
C GLU A 98 9.89 -21.70 10.79
N GLU A 99 10.95 -21.07 10.27
CA GLU A 99 11.92 -20.30 11.06
C GLU A 99 11.32 -19.07 11.77
N LYS A 100 10.30 -18.43 11.19
CA LYS A 100 9.76 -17.14 11.65
C LYS A 100 8.39 -17.25 12.28
N PHE A 101 7.61 -18.27 11.95
CA PHE A 101 6.22 -18.41 12.36
C PHE A 101 6.10 -18.49 13.89
N HIS A 102 6.71 -19.50 14.52
CA HIS A 102 6.58 -19.70 15.97
C HIS A 102 7.20 -18.58 16.82
N PRO A 103 8.41 -18.06 16.52
CA PRO A 103 9.02 -17.03 17.36
C PRO A 103 8.32 -15.67 17.30
N ARG A 104 7.51 -15.41 16.26
CA ARG A 104 6.86 -14.10 16.02
C ARG A 104 5.36 -14.09 16.30
N GLN A 105 4.79 -15.18 16.82
CA GLN A 105 3.40 -15.16 17.26
C GLN A 105 3.26 -14.36 18.55
N CYS A 106 2.17 -13.61 18.68
CA CYS A 106 1.77 -13.04 19.96
C CYS A 106 1.50 -14.16 20.97
N LYS A 107 1.78 -13.89 22.25
CA LYS A 107 1.38 -14.77 23.36
C LYS A 107 -0.06 -14.52 23.79
#